data_AF-A0A8B2NKL6-F1
#
_entry.id   AF-A0A8B2NKL6-F1
#
_cell.length_a   1.000
_cell.length_b   1.000
_cell.length_c   1.000
_cell.angle_alpha   90.00
_cell.angle_beta   90.00
_cell.angle_gamma   90.00
#
_symmetry.space_group_name_H-M   'P 1'
#
loop_
_entity.id
_entity.type
_entity.pdbx_description
1 polymer ?
#
loop_
_entity_poly.entity_id
_entity_poly.type
_entity_poly.pdbx_seq_one_letter_code
_entity_poly.pdbx_strand_id
1 'polypeptide(L)'
;MTKAFARLSASPFGPGPAASGKDEGDTGDDGGDGTDPGTLVITRPKPKTKRPNMYRVLLLNDDYTPMEFVVHVLERFFQKNREEATRVMLHVHHHGVGECGVYTYEVAETKVTQVMDFARKHQHPLQCVMEKK
;
A
#
# COMPACT_ATOMS: atom_id res chain seq x y z
N MET A 1 -13.45 -27.14 -13.28
CA MET A 1 -12.02 -26.84 -13.08
C MET A 1 -11.88 -26.00 -11.83
N THR A 2 -11.51 -26.60 -10.71
CA THR A 2 -11.26 -25.90 -9.44
C THR A 2 -9.95 -25.12 -9.54
N LYS A 3 -10.02 -23.79 -9.71
CA LYS A 3 -8.82 -22.94 -9.59
C LYS A 3 -8.41 -22.88 -8.12
N ALA A 4 -7.14 -23.20 -7.87
CA ALA A 4 -6.53 -23.22 -6.56
C ALA A 4 -6.71 -21.88 -5.84
N PHE A 5 -7.22 -21.94 -4.61
CA PHE A 5 -7.09 -20.85 -3.65
C PHE A 5 -5.59 -20.56 -3.48
N ALA A 6 -5.13 -19.41 -3.95
CA ALA A 6 -3.86 -18.87 -3.53
C ALA A 6 -3.97 -18.54 -2.04
N ARG A 7 -3.52 -19.46 -1.18
CA ARG A 7 -3.18 -19.15 0.20
C ARG A 7 -2.03 -18.14 0.17
N LEU A 8 -2.36 -16.85 0.12
CA LEU A 8 -1.44 -15.81 0.54
C LEU A 8 -1.32 -15.94 2.05
N SER A 9 -0.15 -16.38 2.51
CA SER A 9 0.17 -16.50 3.92
C SER A 9 0.00 -15.13 4.58
N ALA A 10 -0.86 -15.04 5.58
CA ALA A 10 -0.76 -13.98 6.57
C ALA A 10 0.61 -14.10 7.24
N SER A 11 1.56 -13.22 6.89
CA SER A 11 2.79 -13.11 7.66
C SER A 11 2.53 -12.27 8.92
N PRO A 12 2.95 -12.76 10.10
CA PRO A 12 2.73 -12.09 11.37
C PRO A 12 3.88 -11.11 11.60
N PHE A 13 3.66 -9.81 11.38
CA PHE A 13 4.60 -8.83 11.91
C PHE A 13 4.26 -8.57 13.38
N GLY A 14 4.84 -9.41 14.26
CA GLY A 14 5.02 -9.08 15.67
C GLY A 14 6.04 -7.94 15.85
N PRO A 15 6.10 -7.32 17.04
CA PRO A 15 6.99 -6.19 17.30
C PRO A 15 8.43 -6.70 17.53
N GLY A 16 9.39 -6.13 16.81
CA GLY A 16 10.83 -6.43 16.92
C GLY A 16 11.66 -5.16 17.15
N PRO A 17 12.88 -5.28 17.69
CA PRO A 17 13.27 -4.58 18.92
C PRO A 17 14.14 -3.33 18.74
N ALA A 18 14.26 -2.57 19.84
CA ALA A 18 15.24 -1.52 20.04
C ALA A 18 16.69 -2.07 19.95
N ALA A 19 17.57 -1.33 19.27
CA ALA A 19 19.01 -1.55 19.34
C ALA A 19 19.74 -0.20 19.41
N SER A 20 20.36 0.00 20.56
CA SER A 20 21.36 1.02 20.87
C SER A 20 22.68 0.65 20.18
N GLY A 21 23.40 1.62 19.64
CA GLY A 21 24.71 1.43 19.04
C GLY A 21 25.56 2.68 19.23
N LYS A 22 26.50 2.60 20.17
CA LYS A 22 27.63 3.52 20.35
C LYS A 22 28.68 3.26 19.27
N ASP A 23 29.35 4.29 18.78
CA ASP A 23 30.75 4.17 18.35
C ASP A 23 31.46 5.52 18.46
N GLU A 24 32.57 5.51 19.19
CA GLU A 24 33.47 6.63 19.48
C GLU A 24 34.61 6.68 18.45
N GLY A 25 35.02 7.89 18.09
CA GLY A 25 36.41 8.22 17.75
C GLY A 25 36.76 8.28 16.25
N ASP A 26 37.16 9.47 15.78
CA ASP A 26 38.52 9.65 15.26
C ASP A 26 38.88 11.15 15.19
N THR A 27 40.14 11.45 15.48
CA THR A 27 40.73 12.78 15.67
C THR A 27 41.45 13.19 14.39
N GLY A 28 41.25 14.43 13.94
CA GLY A 28 41.95 14.99 12.78
C GLY A 28 41.92 16.51 12.77
N ASP A 29 43.02 17.09 13.25
CA ASP A 29 43.42 18.48 13.26
C ASP A 29 43.73 19.01 11.85
N ASP A 30 43.28 20.22 11.50
CA ASP A 30 44.09 21.19 10.74
C ASP A 30 43.45 22.60 10.83
N GLY A 31 44.22 23.55 11.36
CA GLY A 31 43.80 24.93 11.60
C GLY A 31 43.90 25.84 10.37
N GLY A 32 43.03 26.86 10.33
CA GLY A 32 43.09 27.95 9.36
C GLY A 32 42.32 29.17 9.86
N ASP A 33 43.07 30.15 10.34
CA ASP A 33 42.69 31.48 10.86
C ASP A 33 41.94 32.36 9.84
N GLY A 34 40.90 33.07 10.31
CA GLY A 34 40.11 34.02 9.52
C GLY A 34 38.99 34.65 10.36
N THR A 35 39.11 35.95 10.61
CA THR A 35 38.34 36.77 11.57
C THR A 35 37.00 37.26 11.00
N ASP A 36 35.84 36.86 11.56
CA ASP A 36 34.54 37.57 11.43
C ASP A 36 33.54 37.17 12.55
N PRO A 37 32.99 38.09 13.38
CA PRO A 37 31.95 37.76 14.35
C PRO A 37 30.56 38.00 13.75
N GLY A 38 29.82 36.94 13.37
CA GLY A 38 28.42 37.14 13.01
C GLY A 38 27.72 35.97 12.33
N THR A 39 26.91 35.26 13.12
CA THR A 39 25.80 34.39 12.68
C THR A 39 26.19 32.98 12.22
N LEU A 40 26.27 32.06 13.20
CA LEU A 40 26.11 30.62 13.01
C LEU A 40 24.74 30.31 12.40
N VAL A 41 24.66 30.17 11.08
CA VAL A 41 23.50 29.56 10.42
C VAL A 41 23.60 28.05 10.62
N ILE A 42 23.02 27.55 11.70
CA ILE A 42 22.78 26.12 11.90
C ILE A 42 21.73 25.69 10.87
N THR A 43 22.18 25.26 9.69
CA THR A 43 21.32 24.60 8.69
C THR A 43 20.81 23.28 9.28
N ARG A 44 19.65 23.34 9.92
CA ARG A 44 18.89 22.16 10.34
C ARG A 44 18.71 21.26 9.12
N PRO A 45 19.17 20.00 9.13
CA PRO A 45 18.99 19.10 8.00
C PRO A 45 17.49 18.92 7.76
N LYS A 46 17.00 19.38 6.59
CA LYS A 46 15.64 19.12 6.15
C LYS A 46 15.42 17.61 6.24
N PRO A 47 14.45 17.13 7.04
CA PRO A 47 14.18 15.70 7.12
C PRO A 47 13.83 15.23 5.70
N LYS A 48 14.67 14.35 5.14
CA LYS A 48 14.36 13.69 3.86
C LYS A 48 13.14 12.82 4.12
N THR A 49 11.96 13.37 3.87
CA THR A 49 10.70 12.64 3.89
C THR A 49 10.83 11.48 2.90
N LYS A 50 10.92 10.25 3.41
CA LYS A 50 10.88 9.05 2.57
C LYS A 50 9.58 9.11 1.78
N ARG A 51 9.67 9.08 0.45
CA ARG A 51 8.47 9.04 -0.41
C ARG A 51 7.63 7.82 0.01
N PRO A 52 6.32 7.98 0.27
CA PRO A 52 5.49 6.87 0.71
C PRO A 52 5.50 5.77 -0.36
N ASN A 53 5.64 4.53 0.07
CA ASN A 53 5.56 3.39 -0.83
C ASN A 53 4.15 3.33 -1.40
N MET A 54 4.05 3.17 -2.72
CA MET A 54 2.78 3.00 -3.41
C MET A 54 2.37 1.53 -3.37
N TYR A 55 1.08 1.29 -3.16
CA TYR A 55 0.46 -0.02 -3.08
C TYR A 55 -0.64 -0.12 -4.12
N ARG A 56 -0.72 -1.25 -4.79
CA ARG A 56 -1.77 -1.57 -5.75
C ARG A 56 -2.80 -2.44 -5.06
N VAL A 57 -4.07 -2.09 -5.21
CA VAL A 57 -5.21 -2.86 -4.69
C VAL A 57 -5.75 -3.73 -5.80
N LEU A 58 -5.90 -5.02 -5.50
CA LEU A 58 -6.23 -6.07 -6.44
C LEU A 58 -7.48 -6.80 -5.96
N LEU A 59 -8.40 -7.07 -6.88
CA LEU A 59 -9.52 -7.99 -6.67
C LEU A 59 -9.17 -9.34 -7.27
N LEU A 60 -9.53 -10.40 -6.54
CA LEU A 60 -9.35 -11.78 -6.97
C LEU A 60 -10.70 -12.33 -7.43
N ASN A 61 -10.68 -13.10 -8.52
CA ASN A 61 -11.86 -13.75 -9.06
C ASN A 61 -12.30 -14.92 -8.18
N ASP A 62 -13.61 -15.08 -8.07
CA ASP A 62 -14.27 -16.23 -7.46
C ASP A 62 -15.53 -16.58 -8.29
N ASP A 63 -16.08 -17.78 -8.08
CA ASP A 63 -17.21 -18.29 -8.87
C ASP A 63 -18.60 -17.92 -8.29
N TYR A 64 -18.67 -17.16 -7.20
CA TYR A 64 -19.91 -16.91 -6.44
C TYR A 64 -20.30 -15.44 -6.31
N THR A 65 -19.35 -14.52 -6.48
CA THR A 65 -19.62 -13.08 -6.46
C THR A 65 -20.18 -12.63 -7.81
N PRO A 66 -21.38 -12.02 -7.87
CA PRO A 66 -21.98 -11.60 -9.12
C PRO A 66 -21.23 -10.42 -9.74
N MET A 67 -21.19 -10.36 -11.09
CA MET A 67 -20.50 -9.31 -11.85
C MET A 67 -20.96 -7.90 -11.45
N GLU A 68 -22.27 -7.72 -11.28
CA GLU A 68 -22.86 -6.44 -10.86
C GLU A 68 -22.38 -5.98 -9.48
N PHE A 69 -22.12 -6.92 -8.56
CA PHE A 69 -21.57 -6.58 -7.25
C PHE A 69 -20.15 -6.04 -7.36
N VAL A 70 -19.31 -6.68 -8.19
CA VAL A 70 -17.94 -6.23 -8.44
C VAL A 70 -17.94 -4.83 -9.07
N VAL A 71 -18.84 -4.58 -10.03
CA VAL A 71 -18.97 -3.24 -10.63
C VAL A 71 -19.39 -2.20 -9.59
N HIS A 72 -20.39 -2.51 -8.74
CA HIS A 72 -20.82 -1.60 -7.67
C HIS A 72 -19.70 -1.30 -6.66
N VAL A 73 -18.88 -2.30 -6.33
CA VAL A 73 -17.70 -2.13 -5.47
C VAL A 73 -16.68 -1.17 -6.11
N LEU A 74 -16.42 -1.33 -7.40
CA LEU A 74 -15.49 -0.49 -8.16
C LEU A 74 -15.99 0.97 -8.27
N GLU A 75 -17.29 1.17 -8.48
CA GLU A 75 -17.90 2.50 -8.51
C GLU A 75 -17.85 3.17 -7.13
N ARG A 76 -18.28 2.45 -6.08
CA ARG A 76 -18.45 3.03 -4.74
C ARG A 76 -17.14 3.28 -4.00
N PHE A 77 -16.21 2.33 -4.04
CA PHE A 77 -14.98 2.40 -3.24
C PHE A 77 -13.77 2.91 -4.02
N PHE A 78 -13.74 2.68 -5.34
CA PHE A 78 -12.62 3.09 -6.19
C PHE A 78 -12.96 4.30 -7.07
N GLN A 79 -14.19 4.82 -6.99
CA GLN A 79 -14.65 5.99 -7.75
C GLN A 79 -14.42 5.83 -9.25
N LYS A 80 -14.54 4.59 -9.75
CA LYS A 80 -14.45 4.31 -11.19
C LYS A 80 -15.78 4.63 -11.86
N ASN A 81 -15.69 5.11 -13.09
CA ASN A 81 -16.87 5.19 -13.95
C ASN A 81 -17.35 3.78 -14.31
N ARG A 82 -18.64 3.66 -14.63
CA ARG A 82 -19.28 2.37 -14.99
C ARG A 82 -18.48 1.60 -16.04
N GLU A 83 -18.05 2.28 -17.10
CA GLU A 83 -17.31 1.68 -18.22
C GLU A 83 -15.95 1.12 -17.78
N GLU A 84 -15.24 1.87 -16.94
CA GLU A 84 -13.95 1.43 -16.37
C GLU A 84 -14.15 0.27 -15.39
N ALA A 85 -15.19 0.34 -14.56
CA ALA A 85 -15.53 -0.70 -13.62
C ALA A 85 -15.89 -2.01 -14.33
N THR A 86 -16.68 -1.96 -15.41
CA THR A 86 -16.98 -3.13 -16.24
C THR A 86 -15.72 -3.72 -16.87
N ARG A 87 -14.81 -2.88 -17.38
CA ARG A 87 -13.54 -3.35 -17.96
C ARG A 87 -12.66 -4.07 -16.94
N VAL A 88 -12.52 -3.50 -15.74
CA VAL A 88 -11.75 -4.11 -14.65
C VAL A 88 -12.41 -5.40 -14.17
N MET A 89 -13.74 -5.41 -14.00
CA MET A 89 -14.49 -6.61 -13.63
C MET A 89 -14.28 -7.75 -14.64
N LEU A 90 -14.41 -7.47 -15.95
CA LEU A 90 -14.16 -8.47 -16.99
C LEU A 90 -12.71 -8.96 -16.96
N HIS A 91 -11.76 -8.05 -16.69
CA HIS A 91 -10.36 -8.42 -16.54
C HIS A 91 -10.16 -9.40 -15.37
N VAL A 92 -10.74 -9.12 -14.20
CA VAL A 92 -10.73 -10.02 -13.04
C VAL A 92 -11.34 -11.37 -13.42
N HIS A 93 -12.51 -11.38 -14.07
CA HIS A 93 -13.21 -12.60 -14.44
C HIS A 93 -12.39 -13.53 -15.35
N HIS A 94 -11.74 -12.97 -16.38
CA HIS A 94 -10.97 -13.76 -17.33
C HIS A 94 -9.55 -14.11 -16.84
N HIS A 95 -8.86 -13.18 -16.17
CA HIS A 95 -7.45 -13.34 -15.80
C HIS A 95 -7.27 -13.84 -14.36
N GLY A 96 -8.31 -13.80 -13.54
CA GLY A 96 -8.30 -14.24 -12.14
C GLY A 96 -7.92 -13.14 -11.14
N VAL A 97 -7.32 -12.04 -11.61
CA VAL A 97 -6.93 -10.88 -10.80
C VAL A 97 -7.13 -9.60 -11.60
N GLY A 98 -7.42 -8.49 -10.93
CA GLY A 98 -7.49 -7.19 -11.59
C GLY A 98 -7.14 -6.04 -10.66
N GLU A 99 -6.40 -5.07 -11.22
CA GLU A 99 -6.01 -3.85 -10.51
C GLU A 99 -7.18 -2.88 -10.44
N CYS A 100 -7.57 -2.54 -9.21
CA CYS A 100 -8.61 -1.56 -8.93
C CYS A 100 -8.02 -0.14 -8.89
N GLY A 101 -6.77 -0.01 -8.42
CA GLY A 101 -6.05 1.25 -8.40
C GLY A 101 -4.78 1.20 -7.55
N VAL A 102 -4.00 2.28 -7.61
CA VAL A 102 -2.76 2.44 -6.85
C VAL A 102 -2.93 3.58 -5.84
N TYR A 103 -2.64 3.31 -4.57
CA TYR A 103 -2.82 4.22 -3.45
C TYR A 103 -1.60 4.18 -2.52
N THR A 104 -1.55 5.05 -1.53
CA THR A 104 -0.63 4.92 -0.39
C THR A 104 -1.07 3.76 0.51
N TYR A 105 -0.17 3.25 1.36
CA TYR A 105 -0.45 2.14 2.27
C TYR A 105 -1.75 2.32 3.08
N GLU A 106 -1.89 3.45 3.79
CA GLU A 106 -3.01 3.71 4.68
C GLU A 106 -4.36 3.74 3.94
N VAL A 107 -4.36 4.33 2.74
CA VAL A 107 -5.55 4.41 1.88
C VAL A 107 -5.88 3.04 1.30
N ALA A 108 -4.88 2.28 0.85
CA ALA A 108 -5.05 0.94 0.33
C ALA A 108 -5.64 -0.01 1.39
N GLU A 109 -5.07 -0.02 2.60
CA GLU A 109 -5.51 -0.86 3.72
C GLU A 109 -6.97 -0.57 4.10
N THR A 110 -7.31 0.72 4.21
CA THR A 110 -8.67 1.15 4.51
C THR A 110 -9.65 0.71 3.42
N LYS A 111 -9.31 0.91 2.13
CA LYS A 111 -10.16 0.49 1.00
C LYS A 111 -10.35 -1.02 0.96
N VAL A 112 -9.28 -1.80 1.13
CA VAL A 112 -9.35 -3.26 1.17
C VAL A 112 -10.30 -3.71 2.28
N THR A 113 -10.15 -3.17 3.48
CA THR A 113 -11.01 -3.50 4.64
C THR A 113 -12.47 -3.16 4.38
N GLN A 114 -12.76 -1.98 3.81
CA GLN A 114 -14.11 -1.56 3.47
C GLN A 114 -14.78 -2.47 2.44
N VAL A 115 -14.05 -2.87 1.39
CA VAL A 115 -14.55 -3.77 0.35
C VAL A 115 -14.82 -5.16 0.91
N MET A 116 -13.90 -5.69 1.71
CA MET A 116 -14.04 -7.01 2.34
C MET A 116 -15.24 -7.06 3.31
N ASP A 117 -15.43 -6.02 4.11
CA ASP A 117 -16.58 -5.92 5.01
C ASP A 117 -17.91 -5.81 4.24
N PHE A 118 -17.93 -5.02 3.16
CA PHE A 118 -19.10 -4.89 2.29
C PHE A 118 -19.46 -6.21 1.60
N ALA A 119 -18.47 -6.94 1.08
CA ALA A 119 -18.65 -8.28 0.50
C ALA A 119 -19.20 -9.28 1.52
N ARG A 120 -18.63 -9.29 2.73
CA ARG A 120 -19.09 -10.19 3.81
C ARG A 120 -20.54 -9.90 4.21
N LYS A 121 -20.93 -8.63 4.31
CA LYS A 121 -22.32 -8.22 4.60
C LYS A 121 -23.33 -8.69 3.53
N HIS A 122 -22.89 -8.77 2.28
CA HIS A 122 -23.70 -9.26 1.16
C HIS A 122 -23.51 -10.77 0.90
N GLN A 123 -22.81 -11.49 1.80
CA GLN A 123 -22.58 -12.92 1.71
C GLN A 123 -21.81 -13.35 0.44
N HIS A 124 -20.90 -12.49 -0.04
CA HIS A 124 -20.03 -12.79 -1.17
C HIS A 124 -18.60 -13.10 -0.70
N PRO A 125 -17.95 -14.15 -1.24
CA PRO A 125 -16.59 -14.53 -0.85
C PRO A 125 -15.49 -13.69 -1.52
N LEU A 126 -15.85 -12.53 -2.09
CA LEU A 126 -14.95 -11.63 -2.82
C LEU A 126 -13.70 -11.30 -1.98
N GLN A 127 -12.53 -11.55 -2.58
CA GLN A 127 -11.25 -11.23 -1.95
C GLN A 127 -10.62 -9.99 -2.56
N CYS A 128 -10.13 -9.13 -1.68
CA CYS A 128 -9.42 -7.90 -2.01
C CYS A 128 -8.08 -7.91 -1.27
N VAL A 129 -6.98 -7.68 -1.99
CA VAL A 129 -5.62 -7.68 -1.45
C VAL A 129 -4.87 -6.43 -1.89
N MET A 130 -3.81 -6.07 -1.17
CA MET A 130 -2.91 -4.99 -1.56
C MET A 130 -1.47 -5.51 -1.67
N GLU A 131 -0.78 -5.11 -2.73
CA GLU A 131 0.61 -5.47 -2.97
C GLU A 131 1.47 -4.21 -3.17
N LYS A 132 2.72 -4.26 -2.71
CA LYS A 132 3.68 -3.17 -2.92
C LYS A 132 3.99 -3.05 -4.40
N LYS A 133 3.97 -1.83 -4.95
CA LYS A 133 4.35 -1.58 -6.34
C LYS A 133 5.86 -1.53 -6.53
#